data_AF-A0A966PBH4-F1
#
_entry.id   AF-A0A966PBH4-F1
#
_cell.length_a   1.000
_cell.length_b   1.000
_cell.length_c   1.000
_cell.angle_alpha   90.00
_cell.angle_beta   90.00
_cell.angle_gamma   90.00
#
_symmetry.space_group_name_H-M   'P 1'
#
loop_
_entity.id
_entity.type
_entity.pdbx_description
1 polymer ?
#
loop_
_entity_poly.entity_id
_entity_poly.type
_entity_poly.pdbx_seq_one_letter_code
_entity_poly.pdbx_strand_id
1 'polypeptide(L)'
;MSIDLRRRFRFRSRFRFRFRFSFMTRSLVLFVTVLISLASSLQSSQAISSLSELKIPEEEISAIQNRQIKVAGALTPLIDRATFAREEFLRLRSENNATGAEFQAASNFFRSQIRAMYRALVKDAQIGRMRDQIYQQILASPQAVTEFIAARPALVLPPECPPAIVLDGETVWETGTVIRVEDGDTVDVQTCRGQLNVRQIGIQAPETVKSTHFAQCGGVEASKFMKSLLPVGTEVQLRSNSYASSNNYEALARPYRYIFAKDAQGEFTIDVQAKLLEAGLAMWFPNESEYIRNQKYLELLNDSAAKRLGLWSGSLCKNESDSTQLGAIELWAETDSPLPNENPFGEYAVLRNTTNRDINLSNWSIRDTSLELFDSRYAIPTGTTLKANGILTIYLGEPLPTFPITQDEIALGLKKPTLQNPSSSSGKYTGDGLYLQTPLLANGGGNMRAWMHRPCLPTECEKPEWLTKNFDGSSRAIPLPTTLSIALNPVKFGRVVPDMTGLTEEQAQSALTPLSLNVLIVDKSTVAPGESGLVKSVVDQSPKPGANLPPNATVTVYIDVKR
;
A
#
# COMPACT_ATOMS: atom_id res chain seq x y z
N MET A 1 -34.06 43.92 -38.01
CA MET A 1 -34.78 44.11 -39.29
C MET A 1 -33.73 44.18 -40.38
N SER A 2 -33.82 43.25 -41.34
CA SER A 2 -32.99 43.02 -42.54
C SER A 2 -31.48 42.72 -42.35
N ILE A 3 -30.92 41.53 -42.67
CA ILE A 3 -31.02 40.69 -43.91
C ILE A 3 -30.36 41.50 -45.07
N ASP A 4 -29.29 41.08 -45.76
CA ASP A 4 -29.14 39.77 -46.40
C ASP A 4 -27.77 39.57 -47.15
N LEU A 5 -27.45 38.28 -47.36
CA LEU A 5 -26.81 37.60 -48.52
C LEU A 5 -25.30 37.57 -48.85
N ARG A 6 -24.77 36.35 -48.65
CA ARG A 6 -24.35 35.32 -49.67
C ARG A 6 -23.27 35.72 -50.69
N ARG A 7 -22.28 34.86 -50.95
CA ARG A 7 -22.37 33.51 -51.58
C ARG A 7 -21.13 32.66 -51.23
N ARG A 8 -21.25 31.39 -50.79
CA ARG A 8 -21.59 30.11 -51.50
C ARG A 8 -20.47 29.63 -52.45
N PHE A 9 -19.99 28.39 -52.42
CA PHE A 9 -20.65 27.11 -52.82
C PHE A 9 -19.89 25.88 -52.23
N ARG A 10 -20.51 24.90 -51.52
CA ARG A 10 -21.19 23.62 -51.97
C ARG A 10 -20.17 22.49 -52.33
N PHE A 11 -20.29 21.20 -51.95
CA PHE A 11 -21.43 20.27 -51.89
C PHE A 11 -21.16 19.03 -50.97
N ARG A 12 -22.24 18.24 -50.74
CA ARG A 12 -22.51 17.11 -49.82
C ARG A 12 -21.71 15.80 -49.99
N SER A 13 -21.64 14.99 -48.92
CA SER A 13 -22.09 13.57 -48.94
C SER A 13 -22.43 13.01 -47.54
N ARG A 14 -23.58 12.33 -47.42
CA ARG A 14 -24.01 11.50 -46.28
C ARG A 14 -23.18 10.21 -46.23
N PHE A 15 -22.76 9.73 -45.05
CA PHE A 15 -22.69 8.28 -44.78
C PHE A 15 -22.85 7.98 -43.27
N ARG A 16 -23.53 6.87 -43.01
CA ARG A 16 -24.10 6.38 -41.75
C ARG A 16 -23.02 5.97 -40.74
N PHE A 17 -23.12 6.44 -39.49
CA PHE A 17 -22.51 5.78 -38.34
C PHE A 17 -23.34 4.54 -37.99
N ARG A 18 -22.78 3.35 -38.21
CA ARG A 18 -23.38 2.07 -37.85
C ARG A 18 -22.75 1.61 -36.54
N PHE A 19 -23.54 1.66 -35.47
CA PHE A 19 -23.29 0.97 -34.21
C PHE A 19 -23.05 -0.52 -34.46
N ARG A 20 -22.00 -1.09 -33.86
CA ARG A 20 -21.87 -2.52 -33.56
C ARG A 20 -21.39 -2.68 -32.11
N PHE A 21 -22.27 -2.36 -31.17
CA PHE A 21 -22.33 -3.08 -29.90
C PHE A 21 -23.15 -4.35 -30.19
N SER A 22 -22.48 -5.48 -30.34
CA SER A 22 -23.14 -6.77 -30.49
C SER A 22 -22.35 -7.80 -29.71
N PHE A 23 -23.08 -8.58 -28.91
CA PHE A 23 -22.64 -9.66 -28.03
C PHE A 23 -22.15 -9.30 -26.62
N MET A 24 -23.07 -8.80 -25.77
CA MET A 24 -23.17 -9.21 -24.34
C MET A 24 -24.41 -8.59 -23.66
N THR A 25 -25.62 -8.83 -24.18
CA THR A 25 -26.88 -8.38 -23.52
C THR A 25 -28.06 -9.35 -23.66
N ARG A 26 -27.81 -10.63 -23.98
CA ARG A 26 -28.89 -11.64 -24.05
C ARG A 26 -29.00 -12.61 -22.88
N SER A 27 -27.96 -12.81 -22.07
CA SER A 27 -28.05 -13.71 -20.90
C SER A 27 -28.45 -13.01 -19.59
N LEU A 28 -28.19 -11.70 -19.45
CA LEU A 28 -28.59 -10.94 -18.25
C LEU A 28 -30.09 -10.60 -18.26
N VAL A 29 -30.68 -10.42 -19.45
CA VAL A 29 -32.11 -10.11 -19.60
C VAL A 29 -32.98 -11.32 -19.27
N LEU A 30 -32.57 -12.54 -19.67
CA LEU A 30 -33.32 -13.76 -19.36
C LEU A 30 -33.37 -14.06 -17.86
N PHE A 31 -32.27 -13.83 -17.13
CA PHE A 31 -32.15 -14.12 -15.70
C PHE A 31 -32.95 -13.14 -14.84
N VAL A 32 -33.08 -11.89 -15.29
CA VAL A 32 -33.87 -10.85 -14.62
C VAL A 32 -35.37 -10.96 -14.96
N THR A 33 -35.76 -11.45 -16.14
CA THR A 33 -37.18 -11.64 -16.48
C THR A 33 -37.85 -12.81 -15.75
N VAL A 34 -37.11 -13.84 -15.33
CA VAL A 34 -37.69 -14.98 -14.58
C VAL A 34 -38.01 -14.62 -13.12
N LEU A 35 -37.31 -13.62 -12.55
CA LEU A 35 -37.45 -13.21 -11.16
C LEU A 35 -38.62 -12.23 -10.88
N ILE A 36 -39.24 -11.67 -11.93
CA ILE A 36 -40.18 -10.53 -11.78
C ILE A 36 -41.66 -10.96 -11.89
N SER A 37 -41.94 -12.20 -12.26
CA SER A 37 -43.28 -12.72 -12.60
C SER A 37 -43.88 -13.70 -11.58
N LEU A 38 -43.42 -13.68 -10.33
CA LEU A 38 -44.04 -14.44 -9.24
C LEU A 38 -44.35 -13.53 -8.05
N ALA A 39 -44.98 -12.39 -8.35
CA ALA A 39 -45.41 -11.44 -7.35
C ALA A 39 -46.83 -10.91 -7.60
N SER A 40 -47.78 -11.79 -7.90
CA SER A 40 -49.22 -11.50 -7.67
C SER A 40 -50.09 -12.75 -7.78
N SER A 41 -50.04 -13.56 -6.74
CA SER A 41 -51.09 -14.41 -6.17
C SER A 41 -50.44 -15.72 -5.73
N LEU A 42 -50.30 -15.90 -4.42
CA LEU A 42 -50.35 -17.19 -3.74
C LEU A 42 -50.16 -16.90 -2.26
N GLN A 43 -51.19 -17.24 -1.49
CA GLN A 43 -51.14 -17.26 -0.04
C GLN A 43 -49.95 -18.12 0.42
N SER A 44 -49.41 -17.75 1.58
CA SER A 44 -48.48 -18.56 2.36
C SER A 44 -48.89 -20.04 2.41
N SER A 45 -47.90 -20.92 2.22
CA SER A 45 -47.94 -22.39 2.33
C SER A 45 -48.31 -23.16 1.06
N GLN A 46 -47.36 -23.34 0.11
CA GLN A 46 -47.04 -24.64 -0.53
C GLN A 46 -45.60 -24.63 -1.07
N ALA A 47 -44.87 -25.74 -0.91
CA ALA A 47 -43.58 -25.96 -1.56
C ALA A 47 -43.81 -26.21 -3.06
N ILE A 48 -42.98 -25.62 -3.92
CA ILE A 48 -43.08 -25.77 -5.38
C ILE A 48 -42.59 -27.18 -5.75
N SER A 49 -43.40 -27.91 -6.52
CA SER A 49 -43.15 -29.35 -6.79
C SER A 49 -42.44 -29.62 -8.13
N SER A 50 -42.45 -28.68 -9.08
CA SER A 50 -41.70 -28.78 -10.34
C SER A 50 -41.42 -27.41 -11.00
N LEU A 51 -40.37 -27.31 -11.82
CA LEU A 51 -40.00 -26.08 -12.56
C LEU A 51 -41.01 -25.67 -13.66
N SER A 52 -41.92 -26.56 -14.08
CA SER A 52 -42.91 -26.28 -15.13
C SER A 52 -44.08 -25.38 -14.69
N GLU A 53 -44.25 -25.18 -13.38
CA GLU A 53 -45.28 -24.29 -12.82
C GLU A 53 -44.92 -22.79 -12.94
N LEU A 54 -43.70 -22.47 -13.39
CA LEU A 54 -43.12 -21.13 -13.50
C LEU A 54 -43.38 -20.45 -14.86
N LYS A 55 -44.57 -20.61 -15.45
CA LYS A 55 -44.87 -20.02 -16.77
C LYS A 55 -45.43 -18.60 -16.64
N ILE A 56 -44.70 -17.63 -17.20
CA ILE A 56 -44.98 -16.19 -17.11
C ILE A 56 -45.93 -15.78 -18.23
N PRO A 57 -47.11 -15.20 -17.95
CA PRO A 57 -48.03 -14.71 -18.97
C PRO A 57 -47.44 -13.53 -19.78
N GLU A 58 -47.67 -13.48 -21.10
CA GLU A 58 -47.12 -12.43 -21.99
C GLU A 58 -47.56 -10.99 -21.62
N GLU A 59 -48.71 -10.82 -20.97
CA GLU A 59 -49.15 -9.51 -20.44
C GLU A 59 -48.24 -8.99 -19.32
N GLU A 60 -47.67 -9.87 -18.49
CA GLU A 60 -46.78 -9.47 -17.40
C GLU A 60 -45.43 -8.99 -17.93
N ILE A 61 -44.93 -9.60 -19.02
CA ILE A 61 -43.69 -9.18 -19.70
C ILE A 61 -43.83 -7.74 -20.24
N SER A 62 -44.98 -7.42 -20.82
CA SER A 62 -45.28 -6.07 -21.32
C SER A 62 -45.38 -5.03 -20.19
N ALA A 63 -45.93 -5.42 -19.04
CA ALA A 63 -46.00 -4.55 -17.85
C ALA A 63 -44.62 -4.25 -17.25
N ILE A 64 -43.72 -5.24 -17.25
CA ILE A 64 -42.33 -5.11 -16.76
C ILE A 64 -41.50 -4.21 -17.68
N GLN A 65 -41.61 -4.40 -18.99
CA GLN A 65 -40.93 -3.55 -19.98
C GLN A 65 -41.41 -2.10 -19.87
N ASN A 66 -42.72 -1.88 -19.71
CA ASN A 66 -43.27 -0.54 -19.48
C ASN A 66 -42.80 0.09 -18.16
N ARG A 67 -42.57 -0.71 -17.11
CA ARG A 67 -41.97 -0.23 -15.84
C ARG A 67 -40.50 0.11 -15.98
N GLN A 68 -39.70 -0.68 -16.70
CA GLN A 68 -38.29 -0.34 -16.99
C GLN A 68 -38.18 0.93 -17.82
N ILE A 69 -39.04 1.11 -18.82
CA ILE A 69 -39.12 2.35 -19.62
C ILE A 69 -39.50 3.54 -18.72
N LYS A 70 -40.44 3.36 -17.78
CA LYS A 70 -40.80 4.41 -16.80
C LYS A 70 -39.67 4.75 -15.83
N VAL A 71 -38.92 3.76 -15.35
CA VAL A 71 -37.76 3.97 -14.45
C VAL A 71 -36.63 4.68 -15.19
N ALA A 72 -36.29 4.22 -16.40
CA ALA A 72 -35.31 4.90 -17.25
C ALA A 72 -35.75 6.33 -17.61
N GLY A 73 -37.05 6.52 -17.92
CA GLY A 73 -37.65 7.83 -18.18
C GLY A 73 -37.68 8.75 -16.95
N ALA A 74 -37.74 8.21 -15.73
CA ALA A 74 -37.68 8.98 -14.49
C ALA A 74 -36.24 9.35 -14.08
N LEU A 75 -35.26 8.50 -14.41
CA LEU A 75 -33.84 8.70 -14.09
C LEU A 75 -33.15 9.67 -15.05
N THR A 76 -33.47 9.63 -16.34
CA THR A 76 -32.87 10.50 -17.36
C THR A 76 -32.93 11.99 -17.00
N PRO A 77 -34.09 12.60 -16.67
CA PRO A 77 -34.16 14.00 -16.30
C PRO A 77 -33.47 14.34 -14.96
N LEU A 78 -33.30 13.36 -14.06
CA LEU A 78 -32.54 13.54 -12.82
C LEU A 78 -31.03 13.57 -13.09
N ILE A 79 -30.56 12.72 -14.01
CA ILE A 79 -29.17 12.68 -14.46
C ILE A 79 -28.81 13.99 -15.17
N ASP A 80 -29.67 14.49 -16.06
CA ASP A 80 -29.45 15.75 -16.78
C ASP A 80 -29.39 16.93 -15.80
N ARG A 81 -30.30 16.99 -14.82
CA ARG A 81 -30.30 18.03 -13.78
C ARG A 81 -29.10 17.95 -12.85
N ALA A 82 -28.67 16.75 -12.48
CA ALA A 82 -27.47 16.56 -11.66
C ALA A 82 -26.19 16.91 -12.42
N THR A 83 -26.15 16.63 -13.72
CA THR A 83 -25.03 17.00 -14.60
C THR A 83 -24.92 18.52 -14.74
N PHE A 84 -26.04 19.20 -15.01
CA PHE A 84 -26.10 20.66 -15.02
C PHE A 84 -25.69 21.27 -13.66
N ALA A 85 -26.24 20.75 -12.56
CA ALA A 85 -25.90 21.22 -11.22
C ALA A 85 -24.42 21.04 -10.87
N ARG A 86 -23.78 19.98 -11.38
CA ARG A 86 -22.35 19.73 -11.23
C ARG A 86 -21.52 20.74 -12.02
N GLU A 87 -21.88 20.99 -13.28
CA GLU A 87 -21.16 21.93 -14.14
C GLU A 87 -21.22 23.35 -13.56
N GLU A 88 -22.39 23.77 -13.08
CA GLU A 88 -22.57 25.09 -12.48
C GLU A 88 -21.82 25.23 -11.14
N PHE A 89 -21.84 24.19 -10.31
CA PHE A 89 -21.03 24.14 -9.08
C PHE A 89 -19.53 24.27 -9.38
N LEU A 90 -19.02 23.55 -10.39
CA LEU A 90 -17.60 23.59 -10.76
C LEU A 90 -17.20 24.93 -11.36
N ARG A 91 -18.05 25.54 -12.19
CA ARG A 91 -17.87 26.88 -12.75
C ARG A 91 -17.74 27.92 -11.65
N LEU A 92 -18.73 28.00 -10.76
CA LEU A 92 -18.74 28.99 -9.66
C LEU A 92 -17.65 28.74 -8.62
N ARG A 93 -17.22 27.49 -8.42
CA ARG A 93 -16.04 27.18 -7.60
C ARG A 93 -14.78 27.83 -8.16
N SER A 94 -14.61 27.80 -9.49
CA SER A 94 -13.46 28.36 -10.18
C SER A 94 -13.47 29.89 -10.23
N GLU A 95 -14.65 30.50 -10.37
CA GLU A 95 -14.79 31.95 -10.47
C GLU A 95 -14.71 32.65 -9.10
N ASN A 96 -15.30 32.06 -8.06
CA ASN A 96 -15.46 32.70 -6.75
C ASN A 96 -14.65 32.05 -5.63
N ASN A 97 -13.65 31.24 -5.99
CA ASN A 97 -12.75 30.52 -5.08
C ASN A 97 -13.50 29.76 -3.97
N ALA A 98 -14.64 29.14 -4.32
CA ALA A 98 -15.54 28.43 -3.41
C ALA A 98 -16.17 29.28 -2.28
N THR A 99 -16.34 30.59 -2.47
CA THR A 99 -16.95 31.51 -1.50
C THR A 99 -18.12 32.30 -2.10
N GLY A 100 -18.96 32.91 -1.26
CA GLY A 100 -20.09 33.75 -1.70
C GLY A 100 -21.45 33.05 -1.79
N ALA A 101 -22.52 33.85 -1.84
CA ALA A 101 -23.91 33.38 -1.78
C ALA A 101 -24.31 32.53 -3.00
N GLU A 102 -23.80 32.87 -4.19
CA GLU A 102 -24.08 32.14 -5.43
C GLU A 102 -23.45 30.73 -5.44
N PHE A 103 -22.21 30.61 -4.95
CA PHE A 103 -21.54 29.32 -4.79
C PHE A 103 -22.26 28.44 -3.75
N GLN A 104 -22.71 29.02 -2.63
CA GLN A 104 -23.50 28.30 -1.63
C GLN A 104 -24.84 27.82 -2.19
N ALA A 105 -25.52 28.63 -3.00
CA ALA A 105 -26.76 28.25 -3.67
C ALA A 105 -26.54 27.09 -4.66
N ALA A 106 -25.49 27.16 -5.49
CA ALA A 106 -25.13 26.08 -6.42
C ALA A 106 -24.72 24.78 -5.71
N SER A 107 -23.97 24.89 -4.61
CA SER A 107 -23.59 23.75 -3.76
C SER A 107 -24.80 23.07 -3.13
N ASN A 108 -25.75 23.85 -2.59
CA ASN A 108 -26.99 23.33 -2.02
C ASN A 108 -27.88 22.70 -3.09
N PHE A 109 -27.96 23.30 -4.27
CA PHE A 109 -28.69 22.76 -5.41
C PHE A 109 -28.11 21.42 -5.86
N PHE A 110 -26.79 21.31 -6.04
CA PHE A 110 -26.12 20.07 -6.40
C PHE A 110 -26.33 18.95 -5.37
N ARG A 111 -26.17 19.27 -4.07
CA ARG A 111 -26.47 18.32 -2.98
C ARG A 111 -27.92 17.83 -2.99
N SER A 112 -28.88 18.70 -3.33
CA SER A 112 -30.29 18.32 -3.44
C SER A 112 -30.55 17.32 -4.57
N GLN A 113 -29.87 17.46 -5.72
CA GLN A 113 -30.01 16.55 -6.85
C GLN A 113 -29.38 15.18 -6.55
N ILE A 114 -28.22 15.13 -5.87
CA ILE A 114 -27.62 13.87 -5.41
C ILE A 114 -28.54 13.14 -4.42
N ARG A 115 -29.15 13.86 -3.47
CA ARG A 115 -30.12 13.25 -2.53
C ARG A 115 -31.36 12.72 -3.25
N ALA A 116 -31.84 13.40 -4.29
CA ALA A 116 -32.96 12.95 -5.10
C ALA A 116 -32.63 11.66 -5.88
N MET A 117 -31.43 11.57 -6.46
CA MET A 117 -30.93 10.36 -7.11
C MET A 117 -30.79 9.20 -6.12
N TYR A 118 -30.18 9.44 -4.96
CA TYR A 118 -30.02 8.43 -3.92
C TYR A 118 -31.37 7.90 -3.41
N ARG A 119 -32.35 8.78 -3.17
CA ARG A 119 -33.72 8.37 -2.78
C ARG A 119 -34.44 7.57 -3.87
N ALA A 120 -34.18 7.87 -5.14
CA ALA A 120 -34.72 7.10 -6.26
C ALA A 120 -34.09 5.69 -6.36
N LEU A 121 -32.80 5.56 -6.04
CA LEU A 121 -32.06 4.29 -6.04
C LEU A 121 -32.38 3.40 -4.83
N VAL A 122 -32.59 3.97 -3.64
CA VAL A 122 -32.83 3.22 -2.39
C VAL A 122 -34.27 2.69 -2.27
N LYS A 123 -35.21 3.20 -3.09
CA LYS A 123 -36.61 2.76 -3.06
C LYS A 123 -36.84 1.30 -3.49
N ASP A 124 -35.79 0.57 -3.89
CA ASP A 124 -35.85 -0.81 -4.38
C ASP A 124 -35.36 -1.87 -3.36
N ALA A 125 -35.32 -1.53 -2.06
CA ALA A 125 -34.96 -2.44 -0.97
C ALA A 125 -35.94 -3.64 -0.77
N GLN A 126 -37.02 -3.73 -1.56
CA GLN A 126 -37.89 -4.91 -1.59
C GLN A 126 -37.28 -6.06 -2.41
N ILE A 127 -36.45 -5.78 -3.42
CA ILE A 127 -35.82 -6.81 -4.26
C ILE A 127 -34.80 -7.63 -3.47
N GLY A 128 -34.02 -6.99 -2.61
CA GLY A 128 -33.01 -7.68 -1.79
C GLY A 128 -33.63 -8.72 -0.84
N ARG A 129 -34.73 -8.37 -0.17
CA ARG A 129 -35.43 -9.28 0.76
C ARG A 129 -36.11 -10.46 0.06
N MET A 130 -36.61 -10.24 -1.17
CA MET A 130 -37.32 -11.26 -1.94
C MET A 130 -36.35 -12.26 -2.59
N ARG A 131 -35.19 -11.79 -3.05
CA ARG A 131 -34.06 -12.64 -3.47
C ARG A 131 -33.67 -13.62 -2.36
N ASP A 132 -33.51 -13.11 -1.14
CA ASP A 132 -33.02 -13.90 -0.02
C ASP A 132 -34.05 -14.96 0.43
N GLN A 133 -35.35 -14.67 0.37
CA GLN A 133 -36.40 -15.65 0.67
C GLN A 133 -36.50 -16.78 -0.36
N ILE A 134 -36.41 -16.46 -1.65
CA ILE A 134 -36.46 -17.46 -2.73
C ILE A 134 -35.21 -18.37 -2.66
N TYR A 135 -34.05 -17.78 -2.38
CA TYR A 135 -32.81 -18.53 -2.18
C TYR A 135 -32.94 -19.54 -1.03
N GLN A 136 -33.56 -19.15 0.08
CA GLN A 136 -33.80 -20.05 1.22
C GLN A 136 -34.83 -21.16 0.92
N GLN A 137 -35.83 -20.89 0.06
CA GLN A 137 -36.82 -21.91 -0.34
C GLN A 137 -36.24 -22.96 -1.29
N ILE A 138 -35.32 -22.58 -2.18
CA ILE A 138 -34.62 -23.52 -3.08
C ILE A 138 -33.71 -24.45 -2.28
N LEU A 139 -32.96 -23.92 -1.31
CA LEU A 139 -32.07 -24.72 -0.45
C LEU A 139 -32.84 -25.73 0.42
N ALA A 140 -34.11 -25.47 0.70
CA ALA A 140 -34.96 -26.35 1.49
C ALA A 140 -35.57 -27.53 0.69
N SER A 141 -35.38 -27.62 -0.64
CA SER A 141 -35.94 -28.68 -1.50
C SER A 141 -34.86 -29.46 -2.27
N PRO A 142 -34.57 -30.73 -1.91
CA PRO A 142 -33.53 -31.55 -2.55
C PRO A 142 -33.76 -31.83 -4.05
N GLN A 143 -35.02 -31.93 -4.50
CA GLN A 143 -35.35 -32.17 -5.92
C GLN A 143 -35.14 -30.92 -6.79
N ALA A 144 -35.48 -29.72 -6.28
CA ALA A 144 -35.28 -28.47 -7.01
C ALA A 144 -33.80 -28.14 -7.25
N VAL A 145 -32.93 -28.51 -6.30
CA VAL A 145 -31.47 -28.39 -6.45
C VAL A 145 -30.95 -29.29 -7.57
N THR A 146 -31.51 -30.49 -7.71
CA THR A 146 -31.07 -31.47 -8.73
C THR A 146 -31.47 -31.06 -10.14
N GLU A 147 -32.69 -30.54 -10.32
CA GLU A 147 -33.18 -30.06 -11.63
C GLU A 147 -32.53 -28.73 -12.06
N PHE A 148 -32.19 -27.84 -11.10
CA PHE A 148 -31.45 -26.61 -11.37
C PHE A 148 -30.03 -26.87 -11.91
N ILE A 149 -29.39 -27.95 -11.45
CA ILE A 149 -28.09 -28.38 -11.97
C ILE A 149 -28.23 -28.93 -13.40
N ALA A 150 -29.35 -29.60 -13.72
CA ALA A 150 -29.60 -30.22 -15.02
C ALA A 150 -30.09 -29.25 -16.12
N ALA A 151 -30.75 -28.15 -15.77
CA ALA A 151 -31.34 -27.19 -16.72
C ALA A 151 -30.36 -26.13 -17.28
N ARG A 152 -29.04 -26.32 -17.15
CA ARG A 152 -28.08 -25.39 -17.75
C ARG A 152 -28.27 -25.38 -19.28
N PRO A 153 -28.46 -24.22 -19.93
CA PRO A 153 -28.30 -24.17 -21.38
C PRO A 153 -26.90 -24.70 -21.69
N ALA A 154 -26.73 -25.41 -22.80
CA ALA A 154 -25.42 -25.67 -23.34
C ALA A 154 -24.77 -24.31 -23.63
N LEU A 155 -24.08 -23.76 -22.62
CA LEU A 155 -23.06 -22.78 -22.84
C LEU A 155 -22.16 -23.43 -23.88
N VAL A 156 -21.93 -22.75 -24.99
CA VAL A 156 -20.61 -22.85 -25.59
C VAL A 156 -19.70 -22.41 -24.47
N LEU A 157 -19.16 -23.39 -23.73
CA LEU A 157 -18.17 -23.11 -22.72
C LEU A 157 -17.10 -22.29 -23.45
N PRO A 158 -16.69 -21.12 -22.92
CA PRO A 158 -15.46 -20.51 -23.43
C PRO A 158 -14.43 -21.64 -23.47
N PRO A 159 -13.61 -21.75 -24.54
CA PRO A 159 -12.68 -22.85 -24.70
C PRO A 159 -12.03 -23.11 -23.35
N GLU A 160 -12.20 -24.35 -22.83
CA GLU A 160 -11.71 -24.67 -21.50
C GLU A 160 -10.26 -24.26 -21.45
N CYS A 161 -9.97 -23.32 -20.56
CA CYS A 161 -8.60 -22.89 -20.36
C CYS A 161 -7.77 -24.12 -20.07
N PRO A 162 -6.55 -24.21 -20.64
CA PRO A 162 -5.65 -25.29 -20.33
C PRO A 162 -5.57 -25.49 -18.80
N PRO A 163 -5.49 -26.75 -18.33
CA PRO A 163 -5.33 -27.00 -16.92
C PRO A 163 -4.06 -26.34 -16.41
N ALA A 164 -4.06 -26.00 -15.13
CA ALA A 164 -2.90 -25.40 -14.49
C ALA A 164 -1.71 -26.37 -14.56
N ILE A 165 -0.52 -25.85 -14.86
CA ILE A 165 0.71 -26.65 -14.95
C ILE A 165 1.52 -26.40 -13.69
N VAL A 166 1.61 -27.41 -12.83
CA VAL A 166 2.39 -27.35 -11.60
C VAL A 166 3.88 -27.40 -11.95
N LEU A 167 4.64 -26.43 -11.44
CA LEU A 167 6.09 -26.38 -11.47
C LEU A 167 6.62 -26.63 -10.06
N ASP A 168 7.94 -26.69 -9.90
CA ASP A 168 8.55 -26.80 -8.57
C ASP A 168 8.27 -25.50 -7.78
N GLY A 169 7.36 -25.62 -6.80
CA GLY A 169 6.92 -24.55 -5.93
C GLY A 169 5.82 -23.62 -6.49
N GLU A 170 5.82 -23.24 -7.76
CA GLU A 170 4.80 -22.35 -8.36
C GLU A 170 3.92 -23.08 -9.39
N THR A 171 2.83 -22.46 -9.85
CA THR A 171 1.93 -23.04 -10.87
C THR A 171 1.67 -22.04 -11.99
N VAL A 172 1.69 -22.51 -13.24
CA VAL A 172 1.19 -21.76 -14.39
C VAL A 172 -0.33 -21.82 -14.40
N TRP A 173 -0.99 -20.71 -14.14
CA TRP A 173 -2.45 -20.63 -14.07
C TRP A 173 -3.07 -20.17 -15.39
N GLU A 174 -2.36 -19.28 -16.08
CA GLU A 174 -2.82 -18.70 -17.33
C GLU A 174 -1.67 -18.55 -18.34
N THR A 175 -2.02 -18.63 -19.62
CA THR A 175 -1.21 -18.11 -20.73
C THR A 175 -2.08 -17.09 -21.46
N GLY A 176 -1.46 -16.03 -21.96
CA GLY A 176 -2.20 -14.97 -22.63
C GLY A 176 -1.30 -14.03 -23.42
N THR A 177 -1.92 -12.99 -23.94
CA THR A 177 -1.27 -11.97 -24.75
C THR A 177 -1.36 -10.63 -24.05
N VAL A 178 -0.24 -9.92 -23.94
CA VAL A 178 -0.17 -8.57 -23.37
C VAL A 178 -0.97 -7.63 -24.27
N ILE A 179 -1.94 -6.91 -23.69
CA ILE A 179 -2.75 -5.92 -24.42
C ILE A 179 -2.45 -4.49 -23.99
N ARG A 180 -1.93 -4.29 -22.78
CA ARG A 180 -1.49 -2.99 -22.27
C ARG A 180 -0.44 -3.16 -21.18
N VAL A 181 0.61 -2.35 -21.24
CA VAL A 181 1.53 -2.14 -20.10
C VAL A 181 1.16 -0.79 -19.49
N GLU A 182 0.61 -0.79 -18.28
CA GLU A 182 0.13 0.43 -17.63
C GLU A 182 1.32 1.24 -17.10
N ASP A 183 2.12 0.62 -16.24
CA ASP A 183 3.30 1.22 -15.60
C ASP A 183 4.41 0.16 -15.39
N GLY A 184 5.33 0.39 -14.46
CA GLY A 184 6.51 -0.44 -14.24
C GLY A 184 6.24 -1.75 -13.51
N ASP A 185 5.04 -1.98 -12.98
CA ASP A 185 4.69 -3.23 -12.28
C ASP A 185 3.23 -3.72 -12.48
N THR A 186 2.54 -3.13 -13.48
CA THR A 186 1.15 -3.41 -13.83
C THR A 186 0.98 -3.66 -15.34
N VAL A 187 0.42 -4.82 -15.69
CA VAL A 187 0.22 -5.25 -17.08
C VAL A 187 -1.17 -5.86 -17.27
N ASP A 188 -1.88 -5.46 -18.32
CA ASP A 188 -3.10 -6.13 -18.77
C ASP A 188 -2.79 -7.26 -19.75
N VAL A 189 -3.34 -8.43 -19.46
CA VAL A 189 -3.16 -9.64 -20.27
C VAL A 189 -4.52 -10.19 -20.67
N GLN A 190 -4.72 -10.39 -21.97
CA GLN A 190 -5.87 -11.13 -22.47
C GLN A 190 -5.58 -12.64 -22.37
N THR A 191 -6.39 -13.34 -21.58
CA THR A 191 -6.31 -14.79 -21.41
C THR A 191 -7.59 -15.47 -21.90
N CYS A 192 -7.62 -16.79 -21.92
CA CYS A 192 -8.85 -17.57 -22.13
C CYS A 192 -9.89 -17.35 -21.00
N ARG A 193 -9.47 -16.85 -19.84
CA ARG A 193 -10.34 -16.50 -18.68
C ARG A 193 -10.85 -15.06 -18.74
N GLY A 194 -10.45 -14.29 -19.76
CA GLY A 194 -10.77 -12.87 -19.90
C GLY A 194 -9.54 -11.96 -19.74
N GLN A 195 -9.78 -10.66 -19.71
CA GLN A 195 -8.75 -9.67 -19.45
C GLN A 195 -8.40 -9.64 -17.96
N LEU A 196 -7.12 -9.81 -17.64
CA LEU A 196 -6.58 -9.72 -16.29
C LEU A 196 -5.70 -8.47 -16.19
N ASN A 197 -5.98 -7.61 -15.20
CA ASN A 197 -5.08 -6.53 -14.81
C ASN A 197 -4.12 -7.05 -13.73
N VAL A 198 -2.92 -7.48 -14.15
CA VAL A 198 -1.98 -8.21 -13.29
C VAL A 198 -1.19 -7.24 -12.42
N ARG A 199 -1.06 -7.54 -11.12
CA ARG A 199 -0.08 -6.91 -10.23
C ARG A 199 1.10 -7.86 -10.05
N GLN A 200 2.30 -7.41 -10.40
CA GLN A 200 3.49 -8.27 -10.32
C GLN A 200 3.89 -8.57 -8.89
N ILE A 201 4.21 -9.83 -8.62
CA ILE A 201 4.63 -10.29 -7.30
C ILE A 201 6.09 -9.89 -7.06
N GLY A 202 6.44 -9.54 -5.82
CA GLY A 202 7.83 -9.48 -5.38
C GLY A 202 8.55 -8.17 -5.73
N ILE A 203 7.91 -7.26 -6.48
CA ILE A 203 8.50 -5.98 -6.88
C ILE A 203 7.52 -4.82 -6.71
N GLN A 204 8.07 -3.64 -6.44
CA GLN A 204 7.38 -2.36 -6.56
C GLN A 204 8.20 -1.46 -7.48
N ALA A 205 7.64 -1.10 -8.63
CA ALA A 205 8.26 -0.10 -9.49
C ALA A 205 7.91 1.31 -8.97
N PRO A 206 8.78 2.31 -9.20
CA PRO A 206 8.39 3.69 -8.92
C PRO A 206 7.18 4.10 -9.78
N GLU A 207 6.22 4.79 -9.17
CA GLU A 207 4.97 5.16 -9.85
C GLU A 207 5.17 6.24 -10.91
N THR A 208 4.45 6.13 -12.03
CA THR A 208 4.32 7.22 -13.01
C THR A 208 3.32 8.28 -12.54
N VAL A 209 3.30 9.46 -13.18
CA VAL A 209 2.32 10.54 -12.86
C VAL A 209 0.89 9.99 -12.89
N LYS A 210 0.17 10.18 -11.77
CA LYS A 210 -1.26 9.91 -11.62
C LYS A 210 -1.94 11.17 -11.08
N SER A 211 -3.26 11.29 -11.19
CA SER A 211 -3.99 12.48 -10.72
C SER A 211 -3.90 12.69 -9.20
N THR A 212 -3.47 11.69 -8.44
CA THR A 212 -3.42 11.68 -6.99
C THR A 212 -2.01 11.88 -6.40
N HIS A 213 -0.95 11.79 -7.19
CA HIS A 213 0.44 11.94 -6.74
C HIS A 213 1.40 12.26 -7.88
N PHE A 214 2.53 12.90 -7.55
CA PHE A 214 3.62 13.15 -8.49
C PHE A 214 4.29 11.83 -8.91
N ALA A 215 4.91 11.83 -10.10
CA ALA A 215 5.75 10.72 -10.51
C ALA A 215 6.89 10.52 -9.51
N GLN A 216 7.21 9.26 -9.27
CA GLN A 216 8.38 8.87 -8.52
C GLN A 216 9.60 8.85 -9.43
N CYS A 217 10.76 9.12 -8.84
CA CYS A 217 12.05 8.95 -9.48
C CYS A 217 12.17 7.54 -10.10
N GLY A 218 12.46 7.45 -11.40
CA GLY A 218 12.61 6.19 -12.13
C GLY A 218 11.32 5.56 -12.68
N GLY A 219 10.14 6.13 -12.42
CA GLY A 219 8.88 5.50 -12.83
C GLY A 219 8.65 5.49 -14.35
N VAL A 220 9.09 6.54 -15.05
CA VAL A 220 9.03 6.61 -16.52
C VAL A 220 9.98 5.60 -17.15
N GLU A 221 11.19 5.47 -16.59
CA GLU A 221 12.22 4.54 -17.03
C GLU A 221 11.75 3.09 -16.83
N ALA A 222 11.19 2.77 -15.67
CA ALA A 222 10.61 1.45 -15.39
C ALA A 222 9.46 1.11 -16.35
N SER A 223 8.52 2.04 -16.58
CA SER A 223 7.42 1.83 -17.53
C SER A 223 7.90 1.63 -18.97
N LYS A 224 8.91 2.40 -19.41
CA LYS A 224 9.50 2.23 -20.76
C LYS A 224 10.21 0.88 -20.88
N PHE A 225 10.96 0.48 -19.86
CA PHE A 225 11.65 -0.80 -19.86
C PHE A 225 10.66 -1.97 -19.88
N MET A 226 9.60 -1.91 -19.07
CA MET A 226 8.51 -2.88 -19.12
C MET A 226 7.87 -2.97 -20.51
N LYS A 227 7.57 -1.83 -21.15
CA LYS A 227 7.03 -1.78 -22.52
C LYS A 227 7.98 -2.40 -23.56
N SER A 228 9.29 -2.33 -23.32
CA SER A 228 10.29 -2.95 -24.19
C SER A 228 10.42 -4.46 -23.97
N LEU A 229 10.22 -4.95 -22.75
CA LEU A 229 10.20 -6.38 -22.42
C LEU A 229 8.90 -7.04 -22.89
N LEU A 230 7.78 -6.31 -22.78
CA LEU A 230 6.43 -6.79 -23.09
C LEU A 230 5.72 -5.85 -24.08
N PRO A 231 6.18 -5.74 -25.33
CA PRO A 231 5.41 -5.08 -26.38
C PRO A 231 3.97 -5.62 -26.44
N VAL A 232 3.00 -4.78 -26.76
CA VAL A 232 1.62 -5.24 -26.98
C VAL A 232 1.60 -6.33 -28.06
N GLY A 233 0.95 -7.46 -27.76
CA GLY A 233 1.00 -8.67 -28.57
C GLY A 233 1.96 -9.74 -28.06
N THR A 234 2.78 -9.45 -27.04
CA THR A 234 3.70 -10.44 -26.45
C THR A 234 2.93 -11.56 -25.76
N GLU A 235 3.27 -12.81 -26.07
CA GLU A 235 2.76 -13.97 -25.35
C GLU A 235 3.48 -14.14 -24.00
N VAL A 236 2.70 -14.38 -22.95
CA VAL A 236 3.21 -14.52 -21.58
C VAL A 236 2.57 -15.71 -20.87
N GLN A 237 3.33 -16.30 -19.95
CA GLN A 237 2.82 -17.18 -18.90
C GLN A 237 2.68 -16.42 -17.59
N LEU A 238 1.54 -16.62 -16.92
CA LEU A 238 1.26 -16.06 -15.61
C LEU A 238 1.35 -17.17 -14.57
N ARG A 239 2.23 -16.96 -13.57
CA ARG A 239 2.53 -17.96 -12.53
C ARG A 239 2.27 -17.41 -11.14
N SER A 240 1.84 -18.28 -10.23
CA SER A 240 1.77 -17.98 -8.79
C SER A 240 1.67 -19.27 -7.99
N ASN A 241 1.90 -19.19 -6.69
CA ASN A 241 1.74 -20.31 -5.76
C ASN A 241 0.25 -20.66 -5.58
N SER A 242 -0.61 -19.63 -5.59
CA SER A 242 -2.06 -19.78 -5.46
C SER A 242 -2.80 -19.00 -6.53
N TYR A 243 -3.78 -19.65 -7.16
CA TYR A 243 -4.67 -18.99 -8.12
C TYR A 243 -5.43 -17.81 -7.50
N ALA A 244 -5.80 -17.95 -6.22
CA ALA A 244 -6.62 -16.99 -5.49
C ALA A 244 -5.85 -15.74 -5.02
N SER A 245 -4.53 -15.70 -5.22
CA SER A 245 -3.71 -14.56 -4.79
C SER A 245 -4.06 -13.29 -5.59
N SER A 246 -4.43 -12.25 -4.87
CA SER A 246 -4.81 -10.93 -5.40
C SER A 246 -4.65 -9.82 -4.36
N ASN A 247 -4.70 -8.56 -4.81
CA ASN A 247 -4.62 -7.39 -3.93
C ASN A 247 -5.91 -7.05 -3.16
N ASN A 248 -7.04 -7.73 -3.44
CA ASN A 248 -8.26 -7.67 -2.65
C ASN A 248 -9.21 -8.86 -3.00
N TYR A 249 -10.25 -9.07 -2.19
CA TYR A 249 -11.31 -10.08 -2.41
C TYR A 249 -12.55 -9.55 -3.15
N GLU A 250 -12.54 -8.29 -3.60
CA GLU A 250 -13.69 -7.63 -4.22
C GLU A 250 -13.66 -7.65 -5.77
N ALA A 251 -14.77 -7.26 -6.42
CA ALA A 251 -15.00 -7.37 -7.87
C ALA A 251 -14.02 -6.62 -8.81
N LEU A 252 -13.01 -5.94 -8.26
CA LEU A 252 -11.92 -5.26 -8.98
C LEU A 252 -10.53 -5.80 -8.59
N ALA A 253 -10.47 -7.01 -8.04
CA ALA A 253 -9.23 -7.66 -7.62
C ALA A 253 -8.23 -7.81 -8.78
N ARG A 254 -7.01 -7.34 -8.56
CA ARG A 254 -5.87 -7.56 -9.45
C ARG A 254 -5.18 -8.86 -9.04
N PRO A 255 -5.13 -9.89 -9.90
CA PRO A 255 -4.41 -11.12 -9.58
C PRO A 255 -2.91 -10.83 -9.42
N TYR A 256 -2.34 -11.42 -8.37
CA TYR A 256 -0.90 -11.46 -8.16
C TYR A 256 -0.30 -12.54 -9.04
N ARG A 257 0.60 -12.17 -9.96
CA ARG A 257 1.28 -13.13 -10.84
C ARG A 257 2.73 -12.72 -11.08
N TYR A 258 3.58 -13.72 -11.22
CA TYR A 258 4.84 -13.64 -11.95
C TYR A 258 4.58 -13.69 -13.45
N ILE A 259 5.25 -12.83 -14.22
CA ILE A 259 5.11 -12.79 -15.68
C ILE A 259 6.37 -13.36 -16.33
N PHE A 260 6.19 -14.41 -17.12
CA PHE A 260 7.23 -15.03 -17.92
C PHE A 260 7.00 -14.77 -19.40
N ALA A 261 7.99 -14.21 -20.08
CA ALA A 261 8.01 -14.04 -21.53
C ALA A 261 8.86 -15.14 -22.20
N LYS A 262 8.66 -15.31 -23.51
CA LYS A 262 9.43 -16.26 -24.31
C LYS A 262 10.86 -15.75 -24.57
N ASP A 263 11.83 -16.64 -24.49
CA ASP A 263 13.19 -16.41 -24.99
C ASP A 263 13.29 -16.56 -26.51
N ALA A 264 14.51 -16.47 -27.04
CA ALA A 264 14.79 -16.61 -28.46
C ALA A 264 14.48 -18.02 -29.01
N GLN A 265 14.36 -19.02 -28.14
CA GLN A 265 14.02 -20.40 -28.47
C GLN A 265 12.51 -20.64 -28.39
N GLY A 266 11.73 -19.64 -27.93
CA GLY A 266 10.28 -19.72 -27.80
C GLY A 266 9.79 -20.26 -26.45
N GLU A 267 10.70 -20.46 -25.50
CA GLU A 267 10.41 -21.03 -24.18
C GLU A 267 10.18 -19.94 -23.13
N PHE A 268 9.22 -20.14 -22.22
CA PHE A 268 8.85 -19.16 -21.20
C PHE A 268 9.86 -19.11 -20.03
N THR A 269 11.05 -18.59 -20.31
CA THR A 269 12.20 -18.55 -19.38
C THR A 269 12.56 -17.13 -18.91
N ILE A 270 12.05 -16.09 -19.57
CA ILE A 270 12.35 -14.70 -19.20
C ILE A 270 11.43 -14.27 -18.07
N ASP A 271 11.93 -14.26 -16.83
CA ASP A 271 11.27 -13.61 -15.69
C ASP A 271 11.34 -12.08 -15.83
N VAL A 272 10.19 -11.46 -16.12
CA VAL A 272 10.10 -10.02 -16.39
C VAL A 272 10.42 -9.18 -15.15
N GLN A 273 10.07 -9.65 -13.95
CA GLN A 273 10.37 -8.93 -12.70
C GLN A 273 11.86 -8.98 -12.40
N ALA A 274 12.49 -10.14 -12.59
CA ALA A 274 13.92 -10.28 -12.47
C ALA A 274 14.66 -9.28 -13.38
N LYS A 275 14.19 -9.08 -14.62
CA LYS A 275 14.76 -8.07 -15.54
C LYS A 275 14.67 -6.64 -15.01
N LEU A 276 13.56 -6.27 -14.38
CA LEU A 276 13.41 -4.93 -13.76
C LEU A 276 14.38 -4.73 -12.59
N LEU A 277 14.55 -5.75 -11.75
CA LEU A 277 15.47 -5.73 -10.62
C LEU A 277 16.93 -5.69 -11.08
N GLU A 278 17.29 -6.50 -12.09
CA GLU A 278 18.62 -6.50 -12.74
C GLU A 278 18.98 -5.12 -13.31
N ALA A 279 17.99 -4.41 -13.88
CA ALA A 279 18.17 -3.06 -14.41
C ALA A 279 18.20 -1.96 -13.31
N GLY A 280 17.91 -2.32 -12.06
CA GLY A 280 17.77 -1.36 -10.96
C GLY A 280 16.56 -0.42 -11.14
N LEU A 281 15.47 -0.91 -11.74
CA LEU A 281 14.26 -0.12 -12.06
C LEU A 281 13.02 -0.52 -11.24
N ALA A 282 13.19 -1.41 -10.27
CA ALA A 282 12.17 -1.75 -9.28
C ALA A 282 12.84 -2.01 -7.92
N MET A 283 12.06 -1.85 -6.85
CA MET A 283 12.43 -2.22 -5.49
C MET A 283 11.90 -3.62 -5.16
N TRP A 284 12.56 -4.33 -4.24
CA TRP A 284 12.12 -5.63 -3.77
C TRP A 284 10.94 -5.46 -2.80
N PHE A 285 9.81 -6.04 -3.17
CA PHE A 285 8.56 -5.94 -2.41
C PHE A 285 8.03 -7.35 -2.12
N PRO A 286 8.61 -8.05 -1.13
CA PRO A 286 8.34 -9.47 -0.91
C PRO A 286 6.88 -9.70 -0.53
N ASN A 287 6.38 -10.89 -0.86
CA ASN A 287 5.05 -11.32 -0.46
C ASN A 287 5.13 -12.60 0.39
N GLU A 288 4.48 -12.62 1.55
CA GLU A 288 4.52 -13.76 2.49
C GLU A 288 3.78 -15.00 2.00
N SER A 289 2.78 -14.81 1.14
CA SER A 289 1.95 -15.88 0.55
C SER A 289 2.49 -16.33 -0.80
N GLU A 290 3.16 -15.42 -1.53
CA GLU A 290 3.72 -15.64 -2.86
C GLU A 290 5.25 -15.56 -2.84
N TYR A 291 5.88 -16.31 -1.92
CA TYR A 291 7.24 -16.07 -1.45
C TYR A 291 8.38 -16.67 -2.28
N ILE A 292 8.07 -17.46 -3.31
CA ILE A 292 9.05 -18.35 -3.98
C ILE A 292 10.23 -17.61 -4.57
N ARG A 293 10.03 -16.37 -5.05
CA ARG A 293 11.08 -15.57 -5.66
C ARG A 293 11.64 -14.49 -4.75
N ASN A 294 11.17 -14.37 -3.52
CA ASN A 294 11.57 -13.28 -2.62
C ASN A 294 13.09 -13.24 -2.43
N GLN A 295 13.72 -14.37 -2.08
CA GLN A 295 15.19 -14.42 -1.92
C GLN A 295 15.90 -14.03 -3.21
N LYS A 296 15.50 -14.63 -4.35
CA LYS A 296 16.15 -14.39 -5.62
C LYS A 296 16.04 -12.92 -6.05
N TYR A 297 14.89 -12.30 -5.81
CA TYR A 297 14.67 -10.89 -6.14
C TYR A 297 15.49 -9.96 -5.26
N LEU A 298 15.64 -10.28 -3.98
CA LEU A 298 16.54 -9.54 -3.08
C LEU A 298 18.00 -9.64 -3.53
N GLU A 299 18.46 -10.81 -3.99
CA GLU A 299 19.80 -10.96 -4.59
C GLU A 299 19.98 -10.05 -5.82
N LEU A 300 19.02 -10.06 -6.75
CA LEU A 300 19.08 -9.23 -7.96
C LEU A 300 19.05 -7.73 -7.66
N LEU A 301 18.26 -7.32 -6.66
CA LEU A 301 18.22 -5.95 -6.16
C LEU A 301 19.58 -5.53 -5.59
N ASN A 302 20.17 -6.35 -4.73
CA ASN A 302 21.48 -6.08 -4.14
C ASN A 302 22.58 -6.02 -5.20
N ASP A 303 22.53 -6.90 -6.20
CA ASP A 303 23.46 -6.91 -7.32
C ASP A 303 23.37 -5.62 -8.16
N SER A 304 22.16 -5.16 -8.49
CA SER A 304 21.98 -3.93 -9.26
C SER A 304 22.35 -2.69 -8.44
N ALA A 305 22.13 -2.72 -7.12
CA ALA A 305 22.54 -1.68 -6.19
C ALA A 305 24.05 -1.57 -6.06
N ALA A 306 24.76 -2.69 -5.91
CA ALA A 306 26.22 -2.72 -5.89
C ALA A 306 26.83 -2.20 -7.21
N LYS A 307 26.18 -2.48 -8.34
CA LYS A 307 26.56 -1.99 -9.68
C LYS A 307 26.11 -0.54 -9.96
N ARG A 308 25.39 0.10 -9.04
CA ARG A 308 24.85 1.47 -9.17
C ARG A 308 24.00 1.67 -10.43
N LEU A 309 23.18 0.67 -10.77
CA LEU A 309 22.29 0.71 -11.92
C LEU A 309 20.97 1.41 -11.59
N GLY A 310 20.35 2.07 -12.56
CA GLY A 310 19.00 2.64 -12.41
C GLY A 310 18.87 3.54 -11.18
N LEU A 311 17.94 3.20 -10.28
CA LEU A 311 17.62 3.89 -9.02
C LEU A 311 18.85 4.11 -8.13
N TRP A 312 19.83 3.22 -8.23
CA TRP A 312 21.05 3.20 -7.41
C TRP A 312 22.19 4.05 -7.98
N SER A 313 21.99 4.68 -9.15
CA SER A 313 23.02 5.49 -9.81
C SER A 313 23.28 6.83 -9.15
N GLY A 314 22.33 7.31 -8.33
CA GLY A 314 22.39 8.64 -7.72
C GLY A 314 22.15 9.79 -8.69
N SER A 315 21.95 9.53 -9.99
CA SER A 315 21.77 10.57 -11.01
C SER A 315 20.67 10.26 -12.02
N LEU A 316 19.85 9.23 -11.76
CA LEU A 316 18.76 8.83 -12.65
C LEU A 316 17.78 9.98 -12.86
N CYS A 317 17.47 10.68 -11.76
CA CYS A 317 16.43 11.67 -11.70
C CYS A 317 17.05 13.06 -11.85
N LYS A 318 16.81 13.65 -13.01
CA LYS A 318 17.39 14.94 -13.40
C LYS A 318 16.83 16.07 -12.53
N ASN A 319 17.31 17.30 -12.80
CA ASN A 319 16.79 18.53 -12.22
C ASN A 319 16.90 18.64 -10.69
N GLU A 320 17.86 17.95 -10.07
CA GLU A 320 18.20 18.17 -8.66
C GLU A 320 19.33 19.21 -8.51
N SER A 321 19.27 20.00 -7.45
CA SER A 321 20.35 20.91 -7.04
C SER A 321 21.28 20.29 -6.00
N ASP A 322 20.96 19.08 -5.51
CA ASP A 322 21.81 18.35 -4.57
C ASP A 322 23.04 17.79 -5.27
N SER A 323 24.21 17.96 -4.65
CA SER A 323 25.50 17.47 -5.14
C SER A 323 26.12 16.40 -4.24
N THR A 324 25.34 15.81 -3.34
CA THR A 324 25.83 14.80 -2.39
C THR A 324 26.22 13.54 -3.15
N GLN A 325 27.48 13.12 -3.04
CA GLN A 325 28.00 11.96 -3.76
C GLN A 325 27.48 10.65 -3.16
N LEU A 326 27.30 9.63 -3.99
CA LEU A 326 27.05 8.26 -3.50
C LEU A 326 28.19 7.80 -2.58
N GLY A 327 27.84 7.25 -1.42
CA GLY A 327 28.78 6.84 -0.38
C GLY A 327 29.14 7.93 0.64
N ALA A 328 28.66 9.17 0.45
CA ALA A 328 28.80 10.24 1.46
C ALA A 328 27.96 9.98 2.72
N ILE A 329 26.90 9.18 2.59
CA ILE A 329 26.01 8.80 3.68
C ILE A 329 25.93 7.28 3.75
N GLU A 330 26.26 6.72 4.92
CA GLU A 330 25.92 5.34 5.27
C GLU A 330 24.56 5.32 5.97
N LEU A 331 23.77 4.27 5.73
CA LEU A 331 22.45 4.09 6.34
C LEU A 331 22.40 2.74 7.04
N TRP A 332 21.94 2.76 8.30
CA TRP A 332 21.49 1.58 9.01
C TRP A 332 19.99 1.69 9.27
N ALA A 333 19.22 0.65 9.01
CA ALA A 333 17.79 0.59 9.27
C ALA A 333 17.51 -0.50 10.31
N GLU A 334 16.75 -0.16 11.35
CA GLU A 334 16.06 -1.14 12.18
C GLU A 334 14.61 -1.23 11.75
N THR A 335 14.29 -2.33 11.07
CA THR A 335 12.96 -2.64 10.55
C THR A 335 12.12 -3.41 11.55
N ASP A 336 12.77 -4.16 12.45
CA ASP A 336 12.08 -4.96 13.45
C ASP A 336 11.97 -4.16 14.75
N SER A 337 10.78 -3.59 15.00
CA SER A 337 10.59 -2.71 16.15
C SER A 337 10.94 -3.44 17.44
N PRO A 338 11.88 -2.92 18.23
CA PRO A 338 12.26 -3.58 19.47
C PRO A 338 11.28 -3.19 20.61
N LEU A 339 10.35 -2.26 20.36
CA LEU A 339 9.30 -1.86 21.30
C LEU A 339 8.08 -2.80 21.25
N PRO A 340 7.26 -2.84 22.32
CA PRO A 340 6.04 -3.65 22.34
C PRO A 340 5.05 -3.27 21.24
N ASN A 341 4.26 -4.26 20.80
CA ASN A 341 3.18 -4.11 19.83
C ASN A 341 3.63 -3.54 18.46
N GLU A 342 4.87 -3.79 18.05
CA GLU A 342 5.45 -3.26 16.80
C GLU A 342 5.30 -1.72 16.73
N ASN A 343 5.61 -1.02 17.83
CA ASN A 343 5.45 0.42 17.87
C ASN A 343 6.35 1.08 16.81
N PRO A 344 5.83 1.96 15.93
CA PRO A 344 6.60 2.56 14.83
C PRO A 344 7.73 3.47 15.30
N PHE A 345 7.71 3.97 16.53
CA PHE A 345 8.85 4.71 17.09
C PHE A 345 10.08 3.82 17.26
N GLY A 346 9.89 2.49 17.33
CA GLY A 346 10.95 1.50 17.34
C GLY A 346 11.51 1.13 15.97
N GLU A 347 10.84 1.53 14.89
CA GLU A 347 11.40 1.50 13.54
C GLU A 347 12.21 2.78 13.32
N TYR A 348 13.47 2.64 12.91
CA TYR A 348 14.34 3.81 12.76
C TYR A 348 15.44 3.62 11.72
N ALA A 349 15.92 4.74 11.19
CA ALA A 349 17.14 4.83 10.40
C ALA A 349 18.22 5.56 11.19
N VAL A 350 19.48 5.18 10.97
CA VAL A 350 20.65 5.92 11.44
C VAL A 350 21.48 6.27 10.22
N LEU A 351 21.67 7.56 10.00
CA LEU A 351 22.48 8.10 8.91
C LEU A 351 23.83 8.51 9.43
N ARG A 352 24.92 8.08 8.81
CA ARG A 352 26.27 8.54 9.12
C ARG A 352 26.87 9.28 7.94
N ASN A 353 27.35 10.50 8.18
CA ASN A 353 28.12 11.24 7.20
C ASN A 353 29.57 10.79 7.24
N THR A 354 30.06 10.27 6.13
CA THR A 354 31.44 9.78 5.98
C THR A 354 32.41 10.88 5.55
N THR A 355 31.90 12.10 5.34
CA THR A 355 32.65 13.23 4.81
C THR A 355 32.99 14.25 5.90
N ASN A 356 33.97 15.10 5.61
CA ASN A 356 34.38 16.21 6.46
C ASN A 356 33.58 17.51 6.22
N ARG A 357 32.41 17.42 5.59
CA ARG A 357 31.54 18.58 5.32
C ARG A 357 30.13 18.29 5.79
N ASP A 358 29.45 19.33 6.26
CA ASP A 358 28.03 19.27 6.59
C ASP A 358 27.21 18.95 5.33
N ILE A 359 26.25 18.03 5.46
CA ILE A 359 25.30 17.67 4.41
C ILE A 359 23.92 18.23 4.78
N ASN A 360 23.33 19.00 3.87
CA ASN A 360 22.00 19.57 4.07
C ASN A 360 20.93 18.54 3.68
N LEU A 361 20.14 18.09 4.65
CA LEU A 361 19.05 17.12 4.47
C LEU A 361 17.67 17.76 4.41
N SER A 362 17.58 19.08 4.25
CA SER A 362 16.30 19.80 4.19
C SER A 362 15.40 19.24 3.09
N ASN A 363 14.21 18.78 3.47
CA ASN A 363 13.18 18.24 2.58
C ASN A 363 13.58 16.96 1.85
N TRP A 364 14.66 16.30 2.26
CA TRP A 364 14.93 14.92 1.86
C TRP A 364 13.88 14.00 2.48
N SER A 365 13.77 12.78 2.01
CA SER A 365 12.82 11.82 2.57
C SER A 365 13.48 10.48 2.88
N ILE A 366 12.94 9.80 3.87
CA ILE A 366 13.10 8.36 4.02
C ILE A 366 11.82 7.72 3.53
N ARG A 367 11.95 6.69 2.69
CA ARG A 367 10.84 5.85 2.29
C ARG A 367 11.17 4.37 2.48
N ASP A 368 10.12 3.59 2.64
CA ASP A 368 10.13 2.14 2.49
C ASP A 368 9.83 1.76 1.03
N THR A 369 9.65 0.46 0.78
CA THR A 369 9.27 0.00 -0.55
C THR A 369 7.83 0.35 -0.91
N SER A 370 6.92 0.52 0.05
CA SER A 370 5.52 0.88 -0.20
C SER A 370 5.33 2.32 -0.66
N LEU A 371 4.06 2.74 -0.76
CA LEU A 371 3.65 4.10 -1.12
C LEU A 371 3.30 4.97 0.12
N GLU A 372 3.41 4.44 1.34
CA GLU A 372 2.96 5.15 2.55
C GLU A 372 3.84 6.34 2.91
N LEU A 373 5.16 6.19 2.78
CA LEU A 373 6.15 7.24 3.10
C LEU A 373 6.41 8.24 1.98
N PHE A 374 5.55 8.28 0.96
CA PHE A 374 5.72 9.18 -0.18
C PHE A 374 5.16 10.60 0.07
N ASP A 375 4.35 10.79 1.12
CA ASP A 375 3.78 12.11 1.45
C ASP A 375 4.87 13.06 1.98
N SER A 376 4.93 14.27 1.41
CA SER A 376 5.83 15.36 1.83
C SER A 376 5.79 15.69 3.31
N ARG A 377 4.70 15.35 4.04
CA ARG A 377 4.62 15.52 5.50
C ARG A 377 5.63 14.68 6.27
N TYR A 378 6.14 13.60 5.67
CA TYR A 378 7.17 12.73 6.23
C TYR A 378 8.58 13.11 5.74
N ALA A 379 8.73 14.22 5.03
CA ALA A 379 10.04 14.74 4.67
C ALA A 379 10.80 15.22 5.91
N ILE A 380 12.13 15.09 5.84
CA ILE A 380 13.05 15.59 6.84
C ILE A 380 12.87 17.12 6.97
N PRO A 381 12.70 17.67 8.19
CA PRO A 381 12.42 19.08 8.40
C PRO A 381 13.45 20.01 7.73
N THR A 382 12.97 21.13 7.19
CA THR A 382 13.85 22.18 6.65
C THR A 382 14.82 22.68 7.73
N GLY A 383 16.09 22.85 7.36
CA GLY A 383 17.18 23.23 8.26
C GLY A 383 17.96 22.06 8.85
N THR A 384 17.47 20.82 8.70
CA THR A 384 18.17 19.63 9.18
C THR A 384 19.50 19.46 8.46
N THR A 385 20.58 19.36 9.25
CA THR A 385 21.94 19.23 8.75
C THR A 385 22.57 18.00 9.37
N LEU A 386 23.06 17.08 8.53
CA LEU A 386 23.90 15.97 8.97
C LEU A 386 25.35 16.46 9.02
N LYS A 387 25.85 16.68 10.25
CA LYS A 387 27.17 17.26 10.48
C LYS A 387 28.29 16.43 9.90
N ALA A 388 29.40 17.08 9.54
CA ALA A 388 30.64 16.42 9.13
C ALA A 388 31.04 15.32 10.13
N ASN A 389 31.30 14.10 9.64
CA ASN A 389 31.57 12.90 10.46
C ASN A 389 30.50 12.57 11.52
N GLY A 390 29.33 13.22 11.43
CA GLY A 390 28.24 13.12 12.38
C GLY A 390 27.24 12.03 12.02
N ILE A 391 26.32 11.80 12.95
CA ILE A 391 25.25 10.83 12.82
C ILE A 391 23.91 11.51 13.10
N LEU A 392 22.87 11.12 12.38
CA LEU A 392 21.48 11.53 12.61
C LEU A 392 20.62 10.27 12.76
N THR A 393 19.84 10.17 13.83
CA THR A 393 18.82 9.12 13.98
C THR A 393 17.46 9.65 13.52
N ILE A 394 16.74 8.86 12.74
CA ILE A 394 15.42 9.17 12.22
C ILE A 394 14.45 8.08 12.69
N TYR A 395 13.62 8.40 13.69
CA TYR A 395 12.54 7.54 14.14
C TYR A 395 11.36 7.67 13.19
N LEU A 396 10.76 6.55 12.77
CA LEU A 396 9.62 6.61 11.85
C LEU A 396 8.34 7.02 12.58
N GLY A 397 8.12 6.53 13.80
CA GLY A 397 6.93 6.82 14.61
C GLY A 397 6.89 8.18 15.30
N GLU A 398 5.77 8.46 15.98
CA GLU A 398 5.63 9.61 16.90
C GLU A 398 6.52 9.45 18.15
N PRO A 399 7.16 10.53 18.64
CA PRO A 399 7.90 10.50 19.90
C PRO A 399 7.02 10.03 21.05
N LEU A 400 7.60 9.29 21.97
CA LEU A 400 6.92 8.89 23.20
C LEU A 400 6.85 10.09 24.15
N PRO A 401 5.69 10.39 24.78
CA PRO A 401 5.52 11.58 25.63
C PRO A 401 6.55 11.70 26.77
N THR A 402 7.04 10.57 27.28
CA THR A 402 7.98 10.49 28.40
C THR A 402 9.44 10.42 27.98
N PHE A 403 9.73 10.33 26.68
CA PHE A 403 11.09 10.20 26.15
C PHE A 403 11.34 11.25 25.06
N PRO A 404 11.79 12.46 25.45
CA PRO A 404 12.11 13.50 24.48
C PRO A 404 13.31 13.07 23.62
N ILE A 405 13.22 13.31 22.32
CA ILE A 405 14.33 13.13 21.38
C ILE A 405 15.35 14.28 21.52
N THR A 406 16.61 14.00 21.20
CA THR A 406 17.74 14.94 21.32
C THR A 406 18.01 15.68 19.99
N GLN A 407 19.01 16.57 19.98
CA GLN A 407 19.32 17.42 18.81
C GLN A 407 19.75 16.63 17.55
N ASP A 408 20.36 15.45 17.74
CA ASP A 408 20.82 14.58 16.65
C ASP A 408 19.78 13.49 16.30
N GLU A 409 18.52 13.75 16.63
CA GLU A 409 17.40 12.84 16.44
C GLU A 409 16.19 13.59 15.88
N ILE A 410 15.49 12.95 14.94
CA ILE A 410 14.20 13.43 14.42
C ILE A 410 13.18 12.29 14.44
N ALA A 411 11.89 12.65 14.44
CA ALA A 411 10.79 11.71 14.37
C ALA A 411 9.81 12.12 13.27
N LEU A 412 9.40 11.17 12.42
CA LEU A 412 8.51 11.44 11.28
C LEU A 412 7.02 11.39 11.65
N GLY A 413 6.67 10.80 12.80
CA GLY A 413 5.31 10.84 13.32
C GLY A 413 4.35 9.80 12.72
N LEU A 414 4.85 8.65 12.26
CA LEU A 414 3.97 7.53 11.92
C LEU A 414 3.21 7.02 13.15
N LYS A 415 1.96 6.62 12.92
CA LYS A 415 1.06 6.07 13.96
C LYS A 415 0.91 4.57 13.89
N LYS A 416 1.48 3.94 12.86
CA LYS A 416 1.44 2.51 12.61
C LYS A 416 2.81 2.07 12.08
N PRO A 417 3.24 0.84 12.40
CA PRO A 417 4.43 0.26 11.78
C PRO A 417 4.23 0.20 10.26
N THR A 418 5.29 0.50 9.53
CA THR A 418 5.28 0.49 8.06
C THR A 418 6.31 -0.49 7.50
N LEU A 419 7.39 -0.78 8.24
CA LEU A 419 8.44 -1.67 7.77
C LEU A 419 8.08 -3.12 8.03
N GLN A 420 8.21 -3.96 7.00
CA GLN A 420 8.01 -5.40 7.17
C GLN A 420 9.21 -6.03 7.90
N ASN A 421 8.92 -6.78 8.96
CA ASN A 421 9.95 -7.48 9.73
C ASN A 421 10.65 -8.55 8.88
N PRO A 422 12.00 -8.59 8.90
CA PRO A 422 12.76 -9.55 8.14
C PRO A 422 12.59 -10.96 8.71
N SER A 423 12.38 -11.94 7.82
CA SER A 423 12.31 -13.34 8.21
C SER A 423 12.83 -14.24 7.11
N SER A 424 13.78 -15.12 7.43
CA SER A 424 14.23 -16.20 6.57
C SER A 424 13.53 -17.54 6.90
N SER A 425 12.54 -17.51 7.81
CA SER A 425 11.88 -18.72 8.30
C SER A 425 11.25 -19.53 7.17
N SER A 426 11.47 -20.84 7.20
CA SER A 426 10.95 -21.80 6.24
C SER A 426 11.28 -21.46 4.78
N GLY A 427 12.36 -20.71 4.53
CA GLY A 427 12.80 -20.30 3.19
C GLY A 427 11.92 -19.25 2.51
N LYS A 428 11.03 -18.56 3.24
CA LYS A 428 10.11 -17.58 2.64
C LYS A 428 10.72 -16.21 2.34
N TYR A 429 11.77 -15.81 3.05
CA TYR A 429 12.44 -14.50 2.90
C TYR A 429 11.48 -13.31 2.79
N THR A 430 11.18 -12.67 3.91
CA THR A 430 10.36 -11.46 3.98
C THR A 430 11.19 -10.34 4.55
N GLY A 431 10.73 -9.09 4.42
CA GLY A 431 11.41 -7.93 4.94
C GLY A 431 11.13 -6.71 4.07
N ASP A 432 11.97 -5.69 4.19
CA ASP A 432 11.79 -4.44 3.48
C ASP A 432 13.12 -3.76 3.16
N GLY A 433 13.05 -2.78 2.26
CA GLY A 433 14.11 -1.83 1.99
C GLY A 433 13.78 -0.45 2.55
N LEU A 434 14.79 0.24 3.07
CA LEU A 434 14.70 1.62 3.51
C LEU A 434 15.64 2.49 2.68
N TYR A 435 15.13 3.58 2.13
CA TYR A 435 15.81 4.38 1.12
C TYR A 435 15.82 5.86 1.53
N LEU A 436 17.01 6.46 1.59
CA LEU A 436 17.19 7.90 1.73
C LEU A 436 17.20 8.55 0.34
N GLN A 437 16.30 9.50 0.13
CA GLN A 437 16.10 10.17 -1.15
C GLN A 437 16.27 11.69 -1.04
N THR A 438 16.83 12.29 -2.09
CA THR A 438 16.82 13.74 -2.27
C THR A 438 15.39 14.27 -2.42
N PRO A 439 15.13 15.58 -2.26
CA PRO A 439 13.78 16.12 -2.34
C PRO A 439 13.10 15.75 -3.66
N LEU A 440 11.83 15.35 -3.59
CA LEU A 440 10.99 15.12 -4.76
C LEU A 440 10.59 16.46 -5.36
N LEU A 441 10.80 16.61 -6.68
CA LEU A 441 10.49 17.82 -7.43
C LEU A 441 9.49 17.49 -8.52
N ALA A 442 8.71 18.48 -8.95
CA ALA A 442 7.66 18.28 -9.97
C ALA A 442 8.16 17.66 -11.29
N ASN A 443 9.43 17.87 -11.64
CA ASN A 443 10.06 17.39 -12.87
C ASN A 443 11.41 16.69 -12.61
N GLY A 444 11.62 16.12 -11.42
CA GLY A 444 12.93 15.57 -11.06
C GLY A 444 13.12 15.28 -9.57
N GLY A 445 14.38 15.12 -9.15
CA GLY A 445 14.70 14.81 -7.75
C GLY A 445 14.28 13.40 -7.31
N GLY A 446 14.38 13.12 -6.01
CA GLY A 446 14.10 11.78 -5.48
C GLY A 446 15.20 10.75 -5.75
N ASN A 447 16.42 11.17 -6.10
CA ASN A 447 17.54 10.23 -6.27
C ASN A 447 17.88 9.59 -4.94
N MET A 448 18.11 8.28 -4.97
CA MET A 448 18.59 7.55 -3.80
C MET A 448 20.04 7.94 -3.49
N ARG A 449 20.33 8.14 -2.21
CA ARG A 449 21.67 8.54 -1.70
C ARG A 449 22.26 7.53 -0.74
N ALA A 450 21.40 6.81 -0.02
CA ALA A 450 21.75 5.67 0.81
C ALA A 450 20.55 4.74 0.91
N TRP A 451 20.79 3.46 1.15
CA TRP A 451 19.75 2.45 1.29
C TRP A 451 20.24 1.27 2.11
N MET A 452 19.30 0.53 2.68
CA MET A 452 19.55 -0.76 3.32
C MET A 452 18.36 -1.68 3.06
N HIS A 453 18.64 -2.95 2.77
CA HIS A 453 17.63 -3.98 2.64
C HIS A 453 17.77 -4.96 3.81
N ARG A 454 16.64 -5.36 4.40
CA ARG A 454 16.57 -6.35 5.47
C ARG A 454 15.68 -7.52 4.97
N PRO A 455 16.08 -8.79 5.12
CA PRO A 455 17.33 -9.26 5.70
C PRO A 455 18.53 -8.95 4.78
N CYS A 456 19.73 -9.04 5.33
CA CYS A 456 20.94 -9.07 4.51
C CYS A 456 21.15 -10.48 3.96
N LEU A 457 21.75 -10.57 2.77
CA LEU A 457 22.13 -11.84 2.14
C LEU A 457 23.65 -11.89 1.93
N PRO A 458 24.29 -13.07 2.02
CA PRO A 458 23.71 -14.37 2.38
C PRO A 458 23.57 -14.60 3.90
N THR A 459 24.14 -13.70 4.71
CA THR A 459 24.11 -13.76 6.18
C THR A 459 23.35 -12.58 6.75
N GLU A 460 22.89 -12.71 8.00
CA GLU A 460 22.29 -11.61 8.74
C GLU A 460 23.18 -10.36 8.78
N CYS A 461 22.53 -9.20 8.91
CA CYS A 461 23.21 -7.93 8.86
C CYS A 461 24.16 -7.76 10.05
N GLU A 462 25.47 -7.68 9.78
CA GLU A 462 26.46 -7.33 10.78
C GLU A 462 26.31 -5.84 11.15
N LYS A 463 26.12 -5.56 12.45
CA LYS A 463 26.03 -4.19 12.94
C LYS A 463 27.40 -3.52 12.81
N PRO A 464 27.54 -2.43 12.03
CA PRO A 464 28.83 -1.77 11.89
C PRO A 464 29.23 -1.07 13.20
N GLU A 465 30.54 -1.01 13.46
CA GLU A 465 31.12 -0.48 14.71
C GLU A 465 30.70 0.97 14.99
N TRP A 466 30.48 1.78 13.96
CA TRP A 466 30.07 3.18 14.10
C TRP A 466 28.66 3.36 14.68
N LEU A 467 27.86 2.30 14.79
CA LEU A 467 26.58 2.38 15.51
C LEU A 467 26.78 2.50 17.02
N THR A 468 27.87 1.95 17.55
CA THR A 468 28.17 1.92 18.98
C THR A 468 29.31 2.86 19.38
N LYS A 469 30.02 3.45 18.40
CA LYS A 469 31.12 4.40 18.62
C LYS A 469 31.00 5.65 17.76
N ASN A 470 31.35 6.80 18.34
CA ASN A 470 31.54 8.06 17.64
C ASN A 470 32.83 8.04 16.80
N PHE A 471 33.00 9.04 15.94
CA PHE A 471 34.19 9.16 15.07
C PHE A 471 35.50 9.30 15.86
N ASP A 472 35.45 9.88 17.07
CA ASP A 472 36.59 10.00 17.99
C ASP A 472 36.86 8.72 18.81
N GLY A 473 36.07 7.66 18.60
CA GLY A 473 36.18 6.38 19.30
C GLY A 473 35.45 6.30 20.63
N SER A 474 34.79 7.37 21.10
CA SER A 474 33.98 7.32 22.31
C SER A 474 32.74 6.46 22.11
N SER A 475 32.24 5.81 23.17
CA SER A 475 30.95 5.10 23.12
C SER A 475 29.81 6.06 22.76
N ARG A 476 28.87 5.60 21.93
CA ARG A 476 27.67 6.34 21.55
C ARG A 476 26.48 5.89 22.38
N ALA A 477 25.57 6.80 22.68
CA ALA A 477 24.24 6.46 23.16
C ALA A 477 23.53 5.60 22.09
N ILE A 478 23.10 4.41 22.48
CA ILE A 478 22.31 3.53 21.61
C ILE A 478 21.00 4.26 21.31
N PRO A 479 20.43 4.15 20.08
CA PRO A 479 19.12 4.72 19.78
C PRO A 479 18.12 4.42 20.88
N LEU A 480 17.37 5.44 21.29
CA LEU A 480 16.45 5.39 22.42
C LEU A 480 15.54 4.15 22.42
N PRO A 481 14.95 3.71 21.29
CA PRO A 481 14.19 2.47 21.24
C PRO A 481 14.96 1.26 21.76
N THR A 482 16.26 1.13 21.51
CA THR A 482 17.03 -0.04 21.96
C THR A 482 17.19 -0.04 23.48
N THR A 483 17.55 1.09 24.08
CA THR A 483 17.59 1.26 25.54
C THR A 483 16.21 1.00 26.15
N LEU A 484 15.17 1.46 25.47
CA LEU A 484 13.79 1.29 25.86
C LEU A 484 13.31 -0.15 25.67
N SER A 485 13.86 -0.93 24.74
CA SER A 485 13.44 -2.32 24.47
C SER A 485 13.90 -3.29 25.53
N ILE A 486 15.11 -3.04 26.05
CA ILE A 486 15.63 -3.67 27.26
C ILE A 486 14.66 -3.43 28.43
N ALA A 487 13.97 -2.28 28.45
CA ALA A 487 13.09 -1.78 29.51
C ALA A 487 11.58 -1.98 29.26
N LEU A 488 11.13 -2.25 28.04
CA LEU A 488 9.70 -2.25 27.70
C LEU A 488 9.22 -3.53 27.04
N ASN A 489 10.10 -4.35 26.45
CA ASN A 489 9.68 -5.52 25.69
C ASN A 489 10.24 -6.83 26.27
N PRO A 490 9.85 -7.19 27.49
CA PRO A 490 10.36 -8.38 28.16
C PRO A 490 9.93 -9.69 27.49
N VAL A 491 8.89 -9.64 26.66
CA VAL A 491 8.40 -10.78 25.87
C VAL A 491 9.38 -11.09 24.73
N LYS A 492 9.96 -10.06 24.10
CA LYS A 492 10.88 -10.23 22.96
C LYS A 492 12.33 -10.45 23.39
N PHE A 493 12.79 -9.81 24.46
CA PHE A 493 14.23 -9.79 24.84
C PHE A 493 14.55 -10.34 26.24
N GLY A 494 13.55 -10.77 27.01
CA GLY A 494 13.72 -10.99 28.45
C GLY A 494 13.71 -9.68 29.25
N ARG A 495 13.58 -9.75 30.58
CA ARG A 495 13.50 -8.55 31.45
C ARG A 495 14.91 -8.12 31.82
N VAL A 496 15.61 -7.52 30.87
CA VAL A 496 16.99 -7.07 31.06
C VAL A 496 16.99 -5.72 31.78
N VAL A 497 17.77 -5.57 32.85
CA VAL A 497 17.84 -4.31 33.60
C VAL A 497 18.51 -3.24 32.72
N PRO A 498 17.83 -2.11 32.41
CA PRO A 498 18.42 -1.01 31.63
C PRO A 498 19.45 -0.22 32.45
N ASP A 499 20.33 0.52 31.79
CA ASP A 499 21.16 1.53 32.46
C ASP A 499 20.34 2.78 32.72
N MET A 500 20.18 3.12 33.99
CA MET A 500 19.38 4.25 34.47
C MET A 500 20.24 5.41 34.95
N THR A 501 21.57 5.31 34.84
CA THR A 501 22.49 6.36 35.28
C THR A 501 22.16 7.70 34.62
N GLY A 502 22.01 8.75 35.42
CA GLY A 502 21.65 10.09 34.96
C GLY A 502 20.15 10.35 34.78
N LEU A 503 19.28 9.35 34.90
CA LEU A 503 17.83 9.54 34.88
C LEU A 503 17.33 10.15 36.20
N THR A 504 16.16 10.82 36.16
CA THR A 504 15.42 11.19 37.38
C THR A 504 14.71 9.97 37.99
N GLU A 505 14.23 10.12 39.22
CA GLU A 505 13.40 9.12 39.89
C GLU A 505 12.19 8.69 39.04
N GLU A 506 11.44 9.65 38.52
CA GLU A 506 10.25 9.41 37.70
C GLU A 506 10.59 8.70 36.39
N GLN A 507 11.74 9.05 35.78
CA GLN A 507 12.24 8.41 34.56
C GLN A 507 12.68 6.96 34.83
N ALA A 508 13.36 6.69 35.95
CA ALA A 508 13.76 5.35 36.35
C ALA A 508 12.53 4.45 36.64
N GLN A 509 11.53 4.99 37.35
CA GLN A 509 10.26 4.30 37.61
C GLN A 509 9.52 3.97 36.30
N SER A 510 9.46 4.95 35.39
CA SER A 510 8.80 4.79 34.08
C SER A 510 9.52 3.79 33.18
N ALA A 511 10.86 3.72 33.27
CA ALA A 511 11.65 2.74 32.52
C ALA A 511 11.41 1.30 33.00
N LEU A 512 11.27 1.06 34.30
CA LEU A 512 11.17 -0.30 34.86
C LEU A 512 9.74 -0.86 34.94
N THR A 513 8.73 0.01 34.96
CA THR A 513 7.31 -0.39 35.05
C THR A 513 6.93 -1.43 33.98
N PRO A 514 7.30 -1.27 32.69
CA PRO A 514 6.83 -2.18 31.65
C PRO A 514 7.64 -3.49 31.55
N LEU A 515 8.76 -3.60 32.28
CA LEU A 515 9.40 -4.89 32.58
C LEU A 515 8.68 -5.71 33.64
N SER A 516 7.63 -5.15 34.27
CA SER A 516 7.08 -5.67 35.53
C SER A 516 8.17 -5.78 36.61
N LEU A 517 9.10 -4.83 36.69
CA LEU A 517 10.12 -4.77 37.74
C LEU A 517 9.75 -3.70 38.77
N ASN A 518 10.01 -4.00 40.04
CA ASN A 518 9.82 -3.06 41.13
C ASN A 518 11.03 -2.13 41.24
N VAL A 519 10.80 -0.87 41.59
CA VAL A 519 11.89 0.08 41.86
C VAL A 519 11.97 0.35 43.34
N LEU A 520 13.17 0.21 43.90
CA LEU A 520 13.49 0.63 45.25
C LEU A 520 14.47 1.80 45.17
N ILE A 521 14.07 2.97 45.65
CA ILE A 521 14.91 4.16 45.61
C ILE A 521 15.68 4.31 46.91
N VAL A 522 16.98 4.51 46.80
CA VAL A 522 17.89 4.77 47.92
C VAL A 522 18.55 6.12 47.68
N ASP A 523 18.17 7.09 48.49
CA ASP A 523 18.76 8.43 48.45
C ASP A 523 20.09 8.45 49.20
N LYS A 524 21.18 8.74 48.47
CA LYS A 524 22.53 8.88 49.02
C LYS A 524 22.94 10.33 49.26
N SER A 525 22.08 11.29 48.92
CA SER A 525 22.40 12.70 49.09
C SER A 525 22.49 13.08 50.56
N THR A 526 23.55 13.80 50.95
CA THR A 526 23.74 14.29 52.33
C THR A 526 23.01 15.62 52.57
N VAL A 527 21.90 15.85 51.88
CA VAL A 527 21.14 17.12 51.94
C VAL A 527 20.12 17.03 53.06
N ALA A 528 20.08 18.06 53.93
CA ALA A 528 19.14 18.11 55.04
C ALA A 528 17.68 18.18 54.54
N PRO A 529 16.70 17.60 55.27
CA PRO A 529 15.28 17.70 54.88
C PRO A 529 14.85 19.17 54.85
N GLY A 530 14.62 19.73 53.66
CA GLY A 530 14.11 21.11 53.50
C GLY A 530 14.73 21.95 52.38
N GLU A 531 15.85 21.56 51.77
CA GLU A 531 16.38 22.25 50.57
C GLU A 531 15.66 21.76 49.30
N SER A 532 14.50 22.35 49.01
CA SER A 532 13.74 22.06 47.79
C SER A 532 14.34 22.82 46.59
N GLY A 533 15.03 22.09 45.70
CA GLY A 533 15.49 22.67 44.43
C GLY A 533 16.60 21.90 43.71
N LEU A 534 17.26 20.95 44.37
CA LEU A 534 18.34 20.17 43.76
C LEU A 534 17.79 18.95 43.02
N VAL A 535 18.03 18.88 41.71
CA VAL A 535 17.63 17.74 40.87
C VAL A 535 18.52 16.54 41.20
N LYS A 536 17.90 15.47 41.69
CA LYS A 536 18.57 14.20 41.96
C LYS A 536 18.53 13.33 40.72
N SER A 537 19.63 12.65 40.45
CA SER A 537 19.73 11.69 39.37
C SER A 537 20.29 10.37 39.89
N VAL A 538 19.96 9.28 39.19
CA VAL A 538 20.56 7.98 39.45
C VAL A 538 22.07 8.05 39.26
N VAL A 539 22.81 7.68 40.30
CA VAL A 539 24.28 7.57 40.26
C VAL A 539 24.75 6.12 40.22
N ASP A 540 23.91 5.19 40.66
CA ASP A 540 24.20 3.77 40.61
C ASP A 540 22.90 2.93 40.67
N GLN A 541 22.99 1.66 40.32
CA GLN A 541 21.88 0.72 40.40
C GLN A 541 22.35 -0.71 40.71
N SER A 542 21.43 -1.50 41.27
CA SER A 542 21.60 -2.94 41.48
C SER A 542 20.29 -3.68 41.22
N PRO A 543 20.25 -4.72 40.38
CA PRO A 543 21.36 -5.30 39.63
C PRO A 543 21.96 -4.36 38.57
N LYS A 544 23.18 -4.67 38.11
CA LYS A 544 23.87 -3.87 37.09
C LYS A 544 23.15 -3.98 35.74
N PRO A 545 23.30 -2.98 34.86
CA PRO A 545 22.72 -3.01 33.52
C PRO A 545 23.08 -4.31 32.79
N GLY A 546 22.12 -4.92 32.09
CA GLY A 546 22.30 -6.18 31.37
C GLY A 546 21.89 -7.44 32.14
N ALA A 547 21.55 -7.36 33.44
CA ALA A 547 21.04 -8.51 34.19
C ALA A 547 19.62 -8.90 33.75
N ASN A 548 19.35 -10.17 33.48
CA ASN A 548 18.01 -10.66 33.13
C ASN A 548 17.26 -11.14 34.38
N LEU A 549 16.08 -10.58 34.66
CA LEU A 549 15.35 -10.80 35.90
C LEU A 549 13.98 -11.48 35.70
N PRO A 550 13.44 -12.17 36.70
CA PRO A 550 12.05 -12.60 36.70
C PRO A 550 11.10 -11.41 36.92
N PRO A 551 9.81 -11.54 36.54
CA PRO A 551 8.82 -10.51 36.86
C PRO A 551 8.72 -10.28 38.38
N ASN A 552 8.42 -9.05 38.76
CA ASN A 552 8.34 -8.51 40.12
C ASN A 552 9.66 -8.49 40.90
N ALA A 553 10.79 -8.79 40.25
CA ALA A 553 12.10 -8.55 40.86
C ALA A 553 12.34 -7.05 41.10
N THR A 554 13.09 -6.74 42.15
CA THR A 554 13.38 -5.35 42.53
C THR A 554 14.72 -4.90 41.97
N VAL A 555 14.72 -3.73 41.33
CA VAL A 555 15.93 -2.98 40.99
C VAL A 555 16.05 -1.83 41.98
N THR A 556 17.16 -1.82 42.72
CA THR A 556 17.51 -0.74 43.62
C THR A 556 18.24 0.35 42.84
N VAL A 557 17.73 1.57 42.91
CA VAL A 557 18.27 2.75 42.25
C VAL A 557 18.83 3.68 43.31
N TYR A 558 20.11 4.01 43.21
CA TYR A 558 20.77 4.94 44.11
C TYR A 558 20.78 6.32 43.47
N ILE A 559 20.15 7.30 44.12
CA ILE A 559 20.09 8.68 43.64
C ILE A 559 21.00 9.57 44.47
N ASP A 560 21.59 10.57 43.83
CA ASP A 560 22.35 11.63 44.49
C ASP A 560 22.15 12.97 43.77
N VAL A 561 22.52 14.06 44.42
CA VAL A 561 22.55 15.39 43.80
C VAL A 561 23.71 15.46 42.82
N LYS A 562 23.43 15.91 41.60
CA LYS A 562 24.44 16.18 40.58
C LYS A 562 25.43 17.22 41.11
N ARG A 563 26.65 16.82 41.46
CA ARG A 563 27.74 17.72 41.88
C ARG A 563 28.48 18.30 40.69
#